data_AF-A0A6P3IK68-F1
#
_entry.id   AF-A0A6P3IK68-F1
#
_cell.length_a   1.000
_cell.length_b   1.000
_cell.length_c   1.000
_cell.angle_alpha   90.00
_cell.angle_beta   90.00
_cell.angle_gamma   90.00
#
_symmetry.space_group_name_H-M   'P 1'
#
loop_
_entity.id
_entity.type
_entity.pdbx_description
1 polymer ?
#
loop_
_entity_poly.entity_id
_entity_poly.type
_entity_poly.pdbx_seq_one_letter_code
_entity_poly.pdbx_strand_id
1 'polypeptide(L)'
;MSPFGGWGTLAAFLALLCCRGSGEEQFEVPMEPNHLLVGSGEFQVINFTASCTDPKKLVLETALHKTFLEGQAQWKLFKVISISKNMELMCSFICGGKEEMKVFNITVFYPPKQVLLTLSHTSVAVGTLFTIECRVPAVAPLEGLTVTLLRGTEILYNQTFVGTARFPQDVMVTHHTTADREDSLHNFSCEAWMDLRSRGGGLVHRVSDPQRLEVKARSGAGGGQVITQCRPLGTG
;
A
#
# COMPACT_ATOMS: atom_id res chain seq x y z
N MET A 1 -73.49 -20.74 -21.25
CA MET A 1 -73.59 -20.14 -22.60
C MET A 1 -72.85 -18.81 -22.55
N SER A 2 -71.72 -18.72 -23.24
CA SER A 2 -71.06 -17.45 -23.56
C SER A 2 -71.95 -16.64 -24.51
N PRO A 3 -71.65 -15.34 -24.69
CA PRO A 3 -71.26 -14.96 -26.05
C PRO A 3 -70.01 -14.06 -26.09
N PHE A 4 -69.33 -14.23 -27.22
CA PHE A 4 -68.12 -13.55 -27.69
C PHE A 4 -68.41 -12.20 -28.33
N GLY A 5 -67.39 -11.35 -28.37
CA GLY A 5 -67.22 -10.20 -29.27
C GLY A 5 -66.49 -9.06 -28.56
N GLY A 6 -65.41 -8.46 -29.04
CA GLY A 6 -64.68 -8.53 -30.30
C GLY A 6 -63.88 -7.22 -30.44
N TRP A 7 -62.58 -7.35 -30.73
CA TRP A 7 -61.67 -6.38 -31.36
C TRP A 7 -61.56 -4.93 -30.85
N GLY A 8 -60.34 -4.56 -30.42
CA GLY A 8 -59.94 -3.16 -30.25
C GLY A 8 -58.46 -3.07 -29.88
N THR A 9 -57.59 -3.10 -30.88
CA THR A 9 -56.14 -2.88 -30.77
C THR A 9 -55.84 -1.46 -30.26
N LEU A 10 -55.09 -1.35 -29.16
CA LEU A 10 -54.22 -0.20 -28.94
C LEU A 10 -52.93 -0.66 -28.26
N ALA A 11 -51.86 -0.65 -29.05
CA ALA A 11 -50.50 -0.81 -28.58
C ALA A 11 -50.13 0.38 -27.69
N ALA A 12 -49.67 0.11 -26.48
CA ALA A 12 -48.86 1.03 -25.70
C ALA A 12 -47.73 0.22 -25.06
N PHE A 13 -46.56 0.31 -25.68
CA PHE A 13 -45.29 -0.21 -25.18
C PHE A 13 -44.95 0.46 -23.84
N LEU A 14 -45.03 -0.30 -22.75
CA LEU A 14 -44.45 0.03 -21.46
C LEU A 14 -43.53 -1.12 -21.03
N ALA A 15 -42.40 -1.22 -21.70
CA ALA A 15 -41.27 -2.04 -21.30
C ALA A 15 -40.01 -1.17 -21.34
N LEU A 16 -39.83 -0.36 -20.30
CA LEU A 16 -38.53 0.27 -19.99
C LEU A 16 -38.14 -0.14 -18.57
N LEU A 17 -37.43 -1.26 -18.55
CA LEU A 17 -36.28 -1.54 -17.70
C LEU A 17 -36.47 -1.26 -16.20
N CYS A 18 -36.89 -2.32 -15.51
CA CYS A 18 -36.47 -2.59 -14.14
C CYS A 18 -34.95 -2.72 -14.07
N CYS A 19 -34.24 -1.61 -14.04
CA CYS A 19 -32.89 -1.56 -13.48
C CYS A 19 -33.03 -0.97 -12.08
N ARG A 20 -33.48 -1.80 -11.13
CA ARG A 20 -33.03 -1.64 -9.74
C ARG A 20 -31.53 -1.86 -9.78
N GLY A 21 -30.77 -0.78 -9.93
CA GLY A 21 -29.36 -0.76 -9.62
C GLY A 21 -29.24 -1.11 -8.14
N SER A 22 -29.06 -2.40 -7.86
CA SER A 22 -28.51 -2.87 -6.61
C SER A 22 -27.09 -2.32 -6.58
N GLY A 23 -26.93 -1.12 -6.01
CA GLY A 23 -25.62 -0.59 -5.68
C GLY A 23 -24.91 -1.65 -4.84
N GLU A 24 -23.76 -2.08 -5.32
CA GLU A 24 -22.86 -3.00 -4.65
C GLU A 24 -22.64 -2.48 -3.22
N GLU A 25 -23.29 -3.11 -2.24
CA GLU A 25 -22.71 -3.13 -0.91
C GLU A 25 -21.35 -3.79 -1.07
N GLN A 26 -20.30 -3.00 -0.93
CA GLN A 26 -18.97 -3.53 -0.70
C GLN A 26 -19.11 -4.46 0.48
N PHE A 27 -19.12 -5.77 0.21
CA PHE A 27 -19.09 -6.79 1.22
C PHE A 27 -17.74 -6.68 1.89
N GLU A 28 -17.63 -5.79 2.88
CA GLU A 28 -16.56 -5.79 3.84
C GLU A 28 -16.66 -7.12 4.56
N VAL A 29 -15.84 -8.08 4.13
CA VAL A 29 -15.74 -9.40 4.75
C VAL A 29 -15.48 -9.15 6.24
N PRO A 30 -16.43 -9.49 7.13
CA PRO A 30 -16.25 -9.25 8.55
C PRO A 30 -15.03 -10.03 9.01
N MET A 31 -14.07 -9.33 9.62
CA MET A 31 -12.90 -9.99 10.13
C MET A 31 -13.25 -11.04 11.16
N GLU A 32 -12.61 -12.21 11.03
CA GLU A 32 -12.64 -13.20 12.08
C GLU A 32 -12.10 -12.56 13.36
N PRO A 33 -12.85 -12.57 14.48
CA PRO A 33 -12.46 -11.91 15.73
C PRO A 33 -11.17 -12.48 16.35
N ASN A 34 -10.70 -13.61 15.83
CA ASN A 34 -9.48 -14.27 16.28
C ASN A 34 -8.29 -14.08 15.32
N HIS A 35 -8.45 -13.31 14.23
CA HIS A 35 -7.35 -12.99 13.31
C HIS A 35 -6.80 -11.59 13.61
N LEU A 36 -5.51 -11.52 13.95
CA LEU A 36 -4.81 -10.31 14.38
C LEU A 36 -3.68 -9.97 13.39
N LEU A 37 -3.54 -8.69 13.07
CA LEU A 37 -2.49 -8.18 12.20
C LEU A 37 -1.46 -7.39 13.01
N VAL A 38 -0.17 -7.75 12.90
CA VAL A 38 0.91 -7.20 13.73
C VAL A 38 2.10 -6.79 12.89
N GLY A 39 2.70 -5.63 13.17
CA GLY A 39 3.92 -5.20 12.50
C GLY A 39 5.11 -6.07 12.91
N SER A 40 5.99 -6.38 11.96
CA SER A 40 7.17 -7.22 12.23
C SER A 40 8.07 -6.61 13.30
N GLY A 41 8.28 -7.35 14.39
CA GLY A 41 9.05 -6.95 15.57
C GLY A 41 8.22 -6.25 16.64
N GLU A 42 6.94 -6.01 16.42
CA GLU A 42 6.05 -5.36 17.39
C GLU A 42 5.48 -6.37 18.41
N PHE A 43 4.65 -5.85 19.30
CA PHE A 43 3.94 -6.63 20.31
C PHE A 43 2.45 -6.66 20.01
N GLN A 44 1.77 -7.68 20.52
CA GLN A 44 0.31 -7.78 20.49
C GLN A 44 -0.24 -7.95 21.89
N VAL A 45 -1.32 -7.24 22.18
CA VAL A 45 -2.11 -7.44 23.39
C VAL A 45 -3.27 -8.36 23.05
N ILE A 46 -3.42 -9.43 23.83
CA ILE A 46 -4.40 -10.48 23.57
C ILE A 46 -5.32 -10.58 24.78
N ASN A 47 -6.60 -10.34 24.52
CA ASN A 47 -7.66 -10.60 25.47
C ASN A 47 -8.24 -11.98 25.18
N PHE A 48 -8.05 -12.88 26.13
CA PHE A 48 -8.65 -14.19 26.07
C PHE A 48 -9.77 -14.26 27.13
N THR A 49 -10.89 -14.88 26.76
CA THR A 49 -12.06 -15.09 27.62
C THR A 49 -12.45 -16.56 27.55
N ALA A 50 -12.64 -17.19 28.70
CA ALA A 50 -13.16 -18.55 28.83
C ALA A 50 -14.65 -18.61 28.50
N SER A 51 -15.14 -19.80 28.12
CA SER A 51 -16.57 -20.04 27.91
C SER A 51 -17.39 -20.11 29.21
N CYS A 52 -16.72 -20.20 30.37
CA CYS A 52 -17.35 -20.32 31.68
C CYS A 52 -16.88 -19.22 32.65
N THR A 53 -17.67 -19.00 33.72
CA THR A 53 -17.46 -17.93 34.71
C THR A 53 -16.30 -18.19 35.68
N ASP A 54 -15.96 -19.45 35.94
CA ASP A 54 -14.90 -19.86 36.87
C ASP A 54 -14.03 -21.00 36.28
N PRO A 55 -13.13 -20.68 35.33
CA PRO A 55 -12.24 -21.68 34.73
C PRO A 55 -11.12 -22.07 35.71
N LYS A 56 -10.92 -23.38 35.90
CA LYS A 56 -9.88 -23.90 36.82
C LYS A 56 -8.45 -23.65 36.35
N LYS A 57 -8.26 -23.60 35.03
CA LYS A 57 -6.99 -23.33 34.36
C LYS A 57 -7.26 -22.42 33.19
N LEU A 58 -6.33 -21.51 32.94
CA LEU A 58 -6.44 -20.49 31.91
C LEU A 58 -5.03 -20.04 31.53
N VAL A 59 -4.56 -20.53 30.38
CA VAL A 59 -3.16 -20.44 29.96
C VAL A 59 -3.06 -20.11 28.48
N LEU A 60 -2.29 -19.07 28.17
CA LEU A 60 -1.83 -18.78 26.82
C LEU A 60 -0.57 -19.60 26.51
N GLU A 61 -0.62 -20.48 25.53
CA GLU A 61 0.50 -21.31 25.09
C GLU A 61 1.24 -20.62 23.94
N THR A 62 2.51 -20.29 24.18
CA THR A 62 3.39 -19.67 23.18
C THR A 62 4.85 -19.83 23.58
N ALA A 63 5.72 -19.96 22.58
CA ALA A 63 7.16 -19.93 22.75
C ALA A 63 7.72 -18.51 22.87
N LEU A 64 6.93 -17.49 22.52
CA LEU A 64 7.32 -16.09 22.66
C LEU A 64 7.26 -15.62 24.11
N HIS A 65 8.05 -14.60 24.42
CA HIS A 65 7.96 -13.95 25.72
C HIS A 65 6.57 -13.30 25.87
N LYS A 66 5.91 -13.60 26.98
CA LYS A 66 4.60 -13.06 27.32
C LYS A 66 4.65 -12.44 28.71
N THR A 67 3.95 -11.32 28.86
CA THR A 67 3.76 -10.64 30.14
C THR A 67 2.28 -10.64 30.45
N PHE A 68 1.90 -11.11 31.64
CA PHE A 68 0.55 -10.92 32.15
C PHE A 68 0.36 -9.44 32.48
N LEU A 69 -0.69 -8.82 31.95
CA LEU A 69 -1.02 -7.43 32.23
C LEU A 69 -2.06 -7.35 33.35
N GLU A 70 -3.24 -7.90 33.09
CA GLU A 70 -4.36 -7.90 34.02
C GLU A 70 -5.35 -9.03 33.69
N GLY A 71 -6.31 -9.27 34.57
CA GLY A 71 -7.33 -10.29 34.33
C GLY A 71 -8.22 -10.55 35.53
N GLN A 72 -9.26 -11.34 35.28
CA GLN A 72 -10.16 -11.90 36.27
C GLN A 72 -10.18 -13.43 36.14
N ALA A 73 -11.12 -14.10 36.83
CA ALA A 73 -11.29 -15.54 36.72
C ALA A 73 -11.58 -15.96 35.26
N GLN A 74 -12.57 -15.32 34.62
CA GLN A 74 -13.04 -15.70 33.28
C GLN A 74 -12.24 -15.14 32.10
N TRP A 75 -11.38 -14.14 32.29
CA TRP A 75 -10.61 -13.51 31.20
C TRP A 75 -9.24 -13.05 31.67
N LYS A 76 -8.24 -13.08 30.78
CA LYS A 76 -6.90 -12.53 31.05
C LYS A 76 -6.35 -11.82 29.84
N LEU A 77 -5.58 -10.77 30.12
CA LEU A 77 -4.88 -9.95 29.15
C LEU A 77 -3.38 -10.24 29.19
N PHE A 78 -2.82 -10.61 28.04
CA PHE A 78 -1.39 -10.88 27.89
C PHE A 78 -0.80 -9.97 26.82
N LYS A 79 0.40 -9.45 27.10
CA LYS A 79 1.26 -8.83 26.09
C LYS A 79 2.24 -9.86 25.57
N VAL A 80 2.19 -10.17 24.29
CA VAL A 80 3.15 -11.03 23.60
C VAL A 80 4.09 -10.15 22.80
N ILE A 81 5.40 -10.27 23.01
CA ILE A 81 6.41 -9.41 22.37
C ILE A 81 7.25 -10.18 21.36
N SER A 82 7.99 -9.45 20.53
CA SER A 82 8.94 -9.99 19.55
C SER A 82 8.28 -10.88 18.50
N ILE A 83 7.09 -10.49 18.03
CA ILE A 83 6.36 -11.20 16.99
C ILE A 83 6.99 -10.86 15.63
N SER A 84 7.59 -11.84 14.97
CA SER A 84 8.35 -11.63 13.72
C SER A 84 7.85 -12.42 12.52
N LYS A 85 7.03 -13.45 12.74
CA LYS A 85 6.47 -14.31 11.68
C LYS A 85 5.03 -14.69 12.00
N ASN A 86 4.29 -15.06 10.97
CA ASN A 86 2.93 -15.59 11.13
C ASN A 86 2.95 -16.77 12.11
N MET A 87 1.99 -16.78 13.02
CA MET A 87 1.90 -17.82 14.05
C MET A 87 0.47 -17.95 14.55
N GLU A 88 0.23 -19.08 15.20
CA GLU A 88 -1.01 -19.32 15.93
C GLU A 88 -0.70 -19.27 17.43
N LEU A 89 -1.56 -18.60 18.18
CA LEU A 89 -1.52 -18.60 19.63
C LEU A 89 -2.70 -19.39 20.15
N MET A 90 -2.40 -20.37 20.98
CA MET A 90 -3.40 -21.28 21.54
C MET A 90 -3.64 -20.88 22.99
N CYS A 91 -4.89 -20.73 23.37
CA CYS A 91 -5.26 -20.54 24.76
C CYS A 91 -6.07 -21.76 25.24
N SER A 92 -5.53 -22.46 26.23
CA SER A 92 -6.17 -23.60 26.87
C SER A 92 -6.84 -23.18 28.18
N PHE A 93 -8.06 -23.67 28.39
CA PHE A 93 -8.80 -23.45 29.62
C PHE A 93 -9.65 -24.65 30.01
N ILE A 94 -9.93 -24.81 31.31
CA ILE A 94 -10.70 -25.94 31.84
C ILE A 94 -12.01 -25.44 32.45
N CYS A 95 -13.13 -25.84 31.85
CA CYS A 95 -14.49 -25.51 32.28
C CYS A 95 -15.26 -26.80 32.60
N GLY A 96 -15.82 -26.91 33.81
CA GLY A 96 -16.63 -28.10 34.19
C GLY A 96 -15.89 -29.44 34.11
N GLY A 97 -14.54 -29.43 34.20
CA GLY A 97 -13.70 -30.62 34.04
C GLY A 97 -13.35 -30.97 32.59
N LYS A 98 -13.83 -30.20 31.61
CA LYS A 98 -13.50 -30.33 30.19
C LYS A 98 -12.44 -29.29 29.80
N GLU A 99 -11.40 -29.74 29.10
CA GLU A 99 -10.41 -28.86 28.49
C GLU A 99 -10.93 -28.34 27.15
N GLU A 100 -10.81 -27.03 26.95
CA GLU A 100 -11.22 -26.32 25.75
C GLU A 100 -10.06 -25.43 25.27
N MET A 101 -10.02 -25.19 23.96
CA MET A 101 -8.95 -24.44 23.31
C MET A 101 -9.53 -23.37 22.39
N LYS A 102 -8.94 -22.18 22.45
CA LYS A 102 -9.20 -21.09 21.50
C LYS A 102 -7.91 -20.75 20.76
N VAL A 103 -7.99 -20.64 19.44
CA VAL A 103 -6.85 -20.30 18.57
C VAL A 103 -6.98 -18.86 18.10
N PHE A 104 -5.88 -18.11 18.16
CA PHE A 104 -5.73 -16.79 17.57
C PHE A 104 -4.70 -16.86 16.45
N ASN A 105 -5.10 -16.43 15.25
CA ASN A 105 -4.26 -16.40 14.08
C ASN A 105 -3.57 -15.03 14.01
N ILE A 106 -2.24 -15.01 14.13
CA ILE A 106 -1.44 -13.80 13.97
C ILE A 106 -0.82 -13.79 12.58
N THR A 107 -1.17 -12.76 11.81
CA THR A 107 -0.49 -12.43 10.55
C THR A 107 0.46 -11.26 10.78
N VAL A 108 1.70 -11.42 10.30
CA VAL A 108 2.73 -10.39 10.40
C VAL A 108 2.87 -9.66 9.08
N PHE A 109 2.87 -8.34 9.13
CA PHE A 109 3.22 -7.48 8.00
C PHE A 109 4.53 -6.75 8.25
N TYR A 110 5.17 -6.32 7.17
CA TYR A 110 6.43 -5.64 7.14
C TYR A 110 6.18 -4.25 6.54
N PRO A 111 5.99 -3.22 7.39
CA PRO A 111 5.70 -1.88 6.91
C PRO A 111 6.90 -1.28 6.17
N PRO A 112 6.68 -0.30 5.29
CA PRO A 112 7.77 0.52 4.78
C PRO A 112 8.46 1.21 5.97
N LYS A 113 9.71 0.85 6.23
CA LYS A 113 10.54 1.50 7.27
C LYS A 113 11.37 2.64 6.68
N GLN A 114 11.76 2.51 5.42
CA GLN A 114 12.56 3.46 4.67
C GLN A 114 12.01 3.55 3.25
N VAL A 115 12.15 4.73 2.64
CA VAL A 115 11.85 4.99 1.23
C VAL A 115 13.04 5.76 0.67
N LEU A 116 13.68 5.20 -0.35
CA LEU A 116 14.94 5.72 -0.87
C LEU A 116 14.72 6.22 -2.29
N LEU A 117 14.84 7.53 -2.48
CA LEU A 117 14.82 8.16 -3.78
C LEU A 117 16.25 8.25 -4.33
N THR A 118 16.41 7.98 -5.62
CA THR A 118 17.66 8.19 -6.36
C THR A 118 17.34 8.85 -7.69
N LEU A 119 17.92 10.04 -7.93
CA LEU A 119 17.98 10.62 -9.26
C LEU A 119 19.24 10.09 -9.96
N SER A 120 19.12 9.65 -11.22
CA SER A 120 20.28 9.12 -11.97
C SER A 120 21.38 10.16 -12.19
N HIS A 121 21.03 11.44 -12.09
CA HIS A 121 21.93 12.57 -12.20
C HIS A 121 21.55 13.64 -11.17
N THR A 122 22.55 14.33 -10.63
CA THR A 122 22.33 15.53 -9.79
C THR A 122 22.25 16.80 -10.62
N SER A 123 22.79 16.77 -11.84
CA SER A 123 22.70 17.87 -12.81
C SER A 123 22.56 17.37 -14.25
N VAL A 124 21.67 17.99 -15.01
CA VAL A 124 21.35 17.61 -16.40
C VAL A 124 21.08 18.85 -17.26
N ALA A 125 21.31 18.75 -18.56
CA ALA A 125 20.93 19.82 -19.48
C ALA A 125 19.42 19.77 -19.79
N VAL A 126 18.79 20.93 -19.99
CA VAL A 126 17.37 21.03 -20.42
C VAL A 126 17.13 20.14 -21.65
N GLY A 127 16.06 19.36 -21.63
CA GLY A 127 15.69 18.44 -22.71
C GLY A 127 16.42 17.09 -22.66
N THR A 128 17.23 16.82 -21.63
CA THR A 128 17.89 15.52 -21.45
C THR A 128 17.00 14.58 -20.65
N LEU A 129 16.91 13.32 -21.08
CA LEU A 129 16.24 12.26 -20.34
C LEU A 129 17.03 11.91 -19.08
N PHE A 130 16.34 11.76 -17.96
CA PHE A 130 16.89 11.23 -16.73
C PHE A 130 15.91 10.27 -16.06
N THR A 131 16.40 9.54 -15.07
CA THR A 131 15.70 8.46 -14.41
C THR A 131 15.53 8.78 -12.93
N ILE A 132 14.34 8.52 -12.42
CA ILE A 132 13.98 8.63 -11.01
C ILE A 132 13.70 7.21 -10.53
N GLU A 133 14.43 6.76 -9.52
CA GLU A 133 14.23 5.47 -8.89
C GLU A 133 13.77 5.65 -7.45
N CYS A 134 12.72 4.94 -7.06
CA CYS A 134 12.28 4.83 -5.69
C CYS A 134 12.32 3.38 -5.22
N ARG A 135 13.12 3.15 -4.18
CA ARG A 135 13.27 1.83 -3.56
C ARG A 135 12.61 1.80 -2.19
N VAL A 136 11.76 0.80 -1.98
CA VAL A 136 11.09 0.52 -0.70
C VAL A 136 11.49 -0.89 -0.26
N PRO A 137 12.50 -1.04 0.61
CA PRO A 137 13.05 -2.34 0.98
C PRO A 137 12.19 -3.07 2.02
N ALA A 138 12.26 -4.40 1.98
CA ALA A 138 11.72 -5.32 2.97
C ALA A 138 10.26 -5.07 3.36
N VAL A 139 9.37 -4.96 2.36
CA VAL A 139 7.93 -4.75 2.55
C VAL A 139 7.10 -5.98 2.18
N ALA A 140 6.05 -6.24 2.97
CA ALA A 140 5.04 -7.26 2.71
C ALA A 140 3.80 -7.06 3.60
N PRO A 141 2.58 -7.42 3.16
CA PRO A 141 2.25 -7.82 1.79
C PRO A 141 2.44 -6.66 0.81
N LEU A 142 2.54 -6.97 -0.48
CA LEU A 142 2.59 -5.94 -1.52
C LEU A 142 1.19 -5.42 -1.89
N GLU A 143 0.17 -6.25 -1.68
CA GLU A 143 -1.23 -5.83 -1.76
C GLU A 143 -1.48 -4.67 -0.79
N GLY A 144 -2.01 -3.58 -1.32
CA GLY A 144 -2.24 -2.34 -0.57
C GLY A 144 -1.05 -1.39 -0.54
N LEU A 145 0.12 -1.78 -1.07
CA LEU A 145 1.25 -0.86 -1.27
C LEU A 145 1.03 -0.01 -2.52
N THR A 146 1.14 1.30 -2.36
CA THR A 146 1.15 2.29 -3.44
C THR A 146 2.39 3.15 -3.29
N VAL A 147 3.16 3.30 -4.37
CA VAL A 147 4.37 4.10 -4.41
C VAL A 147 4.18 5.22 -5.42
N THR A 148 4.38 6.46 -4.96
CA THR A 148 4.13 7.67 -5.73
C THR A 148 5.39 8.51 -5.82
N LEU A 149 5.80 8.85 -7.04
CA LEU A 149 6.90 9.77 -7.32
C LEU A 149 6.33 11.17 -7.55
N LEU A 150 6.89 12.17 -6.85
CA LEU A 150 6.44 13.55 -6.92
C LEU A 150 7.55 14.50 -7.34
N ARG A 151 7.13 15.60 -7.98
CA ARG A 151 7.89 16.83 -8.21
C ARG A 151 7.14 17.97 -7.51
N GLY A 152 7.66 18.43 -6.37
CA GLY A 152 6.91 19.33 -5.50
C GLY A 152 5.61 18.67 -5.04
N THR A 153 4.47 19.17 -5.52
CA THR A 153 3.13 18.59 -5.25
C THR A 153 2.56 17.82 -6.44
N GLU A 154 3.24 17.83 -7.58
CA GLU A 154 2.80 17.16 -8.79
C GLU A 154 3.16 15.67 -8.74
N ILE A 155 2.19 14.81 -9.07
CA ILE A 155 2.42 13.37 -9.19
C ILE A 155 2.99 13.09 -10.58
N LEU A 156 4.24 12.65 -10.63
CA LEU A 156 4.89 12.22 -11.88
C LEU A 156 4.50 10.80 -12.26
N TYR A 157 4.46 9.93 -11.25
CA TYR A 157 4.16 8.52 -11.45
C TYR A 157 3.56 7.92 -10.19
N ASN A 158 2.63 6.98 -10.37
CA ASN A 158 1.98 6.28 -9.29
C ASN A 158 1.83 4.80 -9.64
N GLN A 159 2.31 3.91 -8.77
CA GLN A 159 2.23 2.47 -8.94
C GLN A 159 1.60 1.83 -7.71
N THR A 160 0.44 1.22 -7.89
CA THR A 160 -0.16 0.34 -6.89
C THR A 160 0.26 -1.09 -7.20
N PHE A 161 0.66 -1.82 -6.17
CA PHE A 161 1.11 -3.20 -6.28
C PHE A 161 -0.04 -4.17 -6.02
N VAL A 162 -0.10 -5.20 -6.85
CA VAL A 162 -1.04 -6.31 -6.71
C VAL A 162 -0.21 -7.55 -6.44
N GLY A 163 -0.37 -8.16 -5.26
CA GLY A 163 0.39 -9.37 -4.93
C GLY A 163 0.40 -9.73 -3.45
N THR A 164 0.23 -11.03 -3.17
CA THR A 164 0.22 -11.58 -1.82
C THR A 164 1.59 -12.16 -1.45
N ALA A 165 2.66 -11.45 -1.79
CA ALA A 165 4.03 -11.88 -1.48
C ALA A 165 4.11 -12.27 0.01
N ARG A 166 4.40 -13.55 0.26
CA ARG A 166 4.40 -14.13 1.61
C ARG A 166 5.61 -13.73 2.44
N PHE A 167 6.62 -13.17 1.78
CA PHE A 167 7.89 -12.76 2.37
C PHE A 167 8.17 -11.31 2.01
N PRO A 168 8.93 -10.57 2.84
CA PRO A 168 9.35 -9.20 2.55
C PRO A 168 10.13 -9.15 1.24
N GLN A 169 9.77 -8.21 0.38
CA GLN A 169 10.46 -7.97 -0.88
C GLN A 169 10.92 -6.52 -0.97
N ASP A 170 11.98 -6.30 -1.75
CA ASP A 170 12.41 -4.97 -2.13
C ASP A 170 11.64 -4.55 -3.36
N VAL A 171 10.91 -3.45 -3.23
CA VAL A 171 10.15 -2.85 -4.33
C VAL A 171 10.98 -1.74 -4.94
N MET A 172 11.04 -1.71 -6.27
CA MET A 172 11.67 -0.65 -7.04
C MET A 172 10.66 -0.07 -8.03
N VAL A 173 10.47 1.24 -8.00
CA VAL A 173 9.67 1.99 -8.96
C VAL A 173 10.58 2.94 -9.73
N THR A 174 10.57 2.82 -11.06
CA THR A 174 11.42 3.60 -11.95
C THR A 174 10.56 4.43 -12.89
N HIS A 175 10.85 5.72 -12.99
CA HIS A 175 10.19 6.63 -13.93
C HIS A 175 11.23 7.42 -14.73
N HIS A 176 11.05 7.47 -16.05
CA HIS A 176 11.92 8.22 -16.96
C HIS A 176 11.19 9.47 -17.42
N THR A 177 11.84 10.63 -17.28
CA THR A 177 11.28 11.90 -17.70
C THR A 177 12.37 12.81 -18.28
N THR A 178 11.95 13.89 -18.95
CA THR A 178 12.84 14.85 -19.59
C THR A 178 12.99 16.08 -18.71
N ALA A 179 14.22 16.55 -18.53
CA ALA A 179 14.51 17.70 -17.68
C ALA A 179 13.95 19.01 -18.24
N ASP A 180 13.11 19.67 -17.44
CA ASP A 180 12.60 21.01 -17.68
C ASP A 180 13.33 22.05 -16.81
N ARG A 181 13.35 23.32 -17.25
CA ARG A 181 13.96 24.42 -16.46
C ARG A 181 13.31 24.57 -15.09
N GLU A 182 12.00 24.34 -15.00
CA GLU A 182 11.22 24.45 -13.77
C GLU A 182 11.50 23.33 -12.77
N ASP A 183 12.09 22.20 -13.19
CA ASP A 183 12.49 21.11 -12.29
C ASP A 183 13.47 21.58 -11.23
N SER A 184 14.33 22.55 -11.56
CA SER A 184 15.29 23.13 -10.64
C SER A 184 14.66 23.91 -9.47
N LEU A 185 13.37 24.24 -9.58
CA LEU A 185 12.61 24.97 -8.56
C LEU A 185 11.89 24.04 -7.57
N HIS A 186 11.80 22.75 -7.89
CA HIS A 186 11.05 21.77 -7.13
C HIS A 186 11.96 20.67 -6.58
N ASN A 187 11.52 20.05 -5.48
CA ASN A 187 12.16 18.85 -4.97
C ASN A 187 11.43 17.63 -5.50
N PHE A 188 12.19 16.60 -5.84
CA PHE A 188 11.68 15.27 -6.10
C PHE A 188 11.57 14.52 -4.77
N SER A 189 10.47 13.81 -4.59
CA SER A 189 10.25 12.92 -3.44
C SER A 189 9.57 11.63 -3.89
N CYS A 190 9.69 10.60 -3.06
CA CYS A 190 8.93 9.38 -3.19
C CYS A 190 8.11 9.12 -1.93
N GLU A 191 6.85 8.78 -2.10
CA GLU A 191 5.93 8.38 -1.04
C GLU A 191 5.59 6.90 -1.18
N ALA A 192 5.54 6.19 -0.06
CA ALA A 192 5.07 4.81 0.03
C ALA A 192 3.91 4.73 1.03
N TRP A 193 2.76 4.32 0.53
CA TRP A 193 1.53 4.13 1.27
C TRP A 193 1.21 2.64 1.32
N MET A 194 1.04 2.08 2.52
CA MET A 194 0.62 0.70 2.72
C MET A 194 -0.73 0.69 3.43
N ASP A 195 -1.78 0.32 2.70
CA ASP A 195 -3.15 0.23 3.18
C ASP A 195 -3.49 -1.19 3.65
N LEU A 196 -3.71 -1.33 4.96
CA LEU A 196 -4.03 -2.60 5.61
C LEU A 196 -5.44 -2.60 6.19
N ARG A 197 -6.30 -1.65 5.82
CA ARG A 197 -7.66 -1.52 6.38
C ARG A 197 -8.52 -2.75 6.11
N SER A 198 -8.44 -3.30 4.89
CA SER A 198 -9.08 -4.58 4.54
C SER A 198 -8.55 -5.78 5.34
N ARG A 199 -7.40 -5.60 6.01
CA ARG A 199 -6.72 -6.56 6.88
C ARG A 199 -6.81 -6.20 8.38
N GLY A 200 -7.65 -5.22 8.74
CA GLY A 200 -7.91 -4.83 10.13
C GLY A 200 -6.78 -4.04 10.76
N GLY A 201 -5.78 -3.67 9.94
CA GLY A 201 -4.73 -2.74 10.30
C GLY A 201 -5.10 -1.30 9.99
N GLY A 202 -4.09 -0.45 10.00
CA GLY A 202 -4.21 0.96 9.62
C GLY A 202 -3.59 1.27 8.26
N LEU A 203 -3.39 2.56 8.03
CA LEU A 203 -2.63 3.08 6.91
C LEU A 203 -1.22 3.45 7.39
N VAL A 204 -0.20 2.92 6.72
CA VAL A 204 1.20 3.25 7.00
C VAL A 204 1.74 4.11 5.86
N HIS A 205 2.30 5.26 6.20
CA HIS A 205 2.87 6.20 5.25
C HIS A 205 4.34 6.49 5.56
N ARG A 206 5.19 6.50 4.54
CA ARG A 206 6.58 6.96 4.61
C ARG A 206 6.94 7.77 3.37
N VAL A 207 7.82 8.74 3.56
CA VAL A 207 8.34 9.61 2.51
C VAL A 207 9.86 9.52 2.50
N SER A 208 10.47 9.59 1.33
CA SER A 208 11.92 9.71 1.17
C SER A 208 12.43 11.09 1.57
N ASP A 209 13.74 11.21 1.79
CA ASP A 209 14.36 12.52 1.77
C ASP A 209 14.21 13.17 0.39
N PRO A 210 13.92 14.48 0.32
CA PRO A 210 13.77 15.19 -0.94
C PRO A 210 15.12 15.34 -1.66
N GLN A 211 15.12 15.23 -2.99
CA GLN A 211 16.30 15.49 -3.82
C GLN A 211 16.03 16.59 -4.83
N ARG A 212 17.04 17.39 -5.14
CA ARG A 212 16.96 18.49 -6.10
C ARG A 212 17.80 18.20 -7.33
N LEU A 213 17.26 18.51 -8.50
CA LEU A 213 17.94 18.36 -9.78
C LEU A 213 18.43 19.73 -10.27
N GLU A 214 19.72 19.87 -10.57
CA GLU A 214 20.25 21.09 -11.18
C GLU A 214 20.09 21.03 -12.71
N VAL A 215 19.24 21.89 -13.28
CA VAL A 215 19.00 21.93 -14.73
C VAL A 215 19.81 23.04 -15.40
N LYS A 216 20.73 22.65 -16.29
CA LYS A 216 21.63 23.54 -17.03
C LYS A 216 21.10 23.85 -18.44
N ALA A 217 21.38 25.04 -18.96
CA ALA A 217 21.04 25.34 -20.35
C ALA A 217 21.77 24.40 -21.31
N ARG A 218 21.10 23.95 -22.38
CA ARG A 218 21.74 23.16 -23.43
C ARG A 218 22.81 24.03 -24.09
N SER A 219 24.08 23.62 -24.02
CA SER A 219 25.13 24.28 -24.77
C SER A 219 24.81 24.16 -26.26
N GLY A 220 24.55 25.28 -26.91
CA GLY A 220 24.42 25.31 -28.36
C GLY A 220 25.70 24.79 -28.98
N ALA A 221 25.58 23.82 -29.90
CA ALA A 221 26.67 23.50 -30.80
C ALA A 221 27.12 24.81 -31.46
N GLY A 222 28.40 25.15 -31.29
CA GLY A 222 28.96 26.44 -31.69
C GLY A 222 28.60 26.75 -33.14
N GLY A 223 27.96 27.90 -33.35
CA GLY A 223 27.88 28.53 -34.66
C GLY A 223 29.30 28.90 -35.09
N GLY A 224 29.95 28.00 -35.83
CA GLY A 224 31.19 28.29 -36.53
C GLY A 224 30.94 29.45 -37.49
N GLN A 225 31.54 30.60 -37.18
CA GLN A 225 31.65 31.74 -38.08
C GLN A 225 32.19 31.27 -39.43
N VAL A 226 31.37 31.28 -40.47
CA VAL A 226 31.86 31.21 -41.84
C VAL A 226 32.51 32.56 -42.13
N ILE A 227 33.83 32.63 -42.01
CA ILE A 227 34.61 33.76 -42.47
C ILE A 227 34.61 33.69 -44.00
N THR A 228 33.64 34.33 -44.65
CA THR A 228 33.67 34.54 -46.09
C THR A 228 34.79 35.53 -46.41
N GLN A 229 35.96 35.04 -46.76
CA GLN A 229 37.03 35.88 -47.33
C GLN A 229 36.60 36.34 -48.74
N CYS A 230 36.13 37.57 -48.86
CA CYS A 230 36.01 38.24 -50.15
C CYS A 230 37.43 38.55 -50.67
N ARG A 231 37.86 37.84 -51.71
CA ARG A 231 39.09 38.13 -52.46
C ARG A 231 38.77 39.22 -53.50
N PRO A 232 39.47 40.36 -53.53
CA PRO A 232 39.27 41.34 -54.59
C PRO A 232 39.83 40.80 -55.91
N LEU A 233 39.06 40.92 -57.00
CA LEU A 233 39.60 40.85 -58.35
C LEU A 233 40.45 42.11 -58.58
N GLY A 234 41.77 41.95 -58.61
CA GLY A 234 42.69 42.97 -59.08
C GLY A 234 42.85 42.85 -60.60
N THR A 235 42.32 43.83 -61.32
CA THR A 235 42.65 44.16 -62.71
C THR A 235 43.94 44.98 -62.75
N GLY A 236 44.87 44.62 -63.63
CA GLY A 236 46.11 45.35 -63.90
C GLY A 236 47.10 44.49 -64.65
#